data_AF-A0A453CY61-F1
#
_entry.id   AF-A0A453CY61-F1
#
_cell.length_a   1.000
_cell.length_b   1.000
_cell.length_c   1.000
_cell.angle_alpha   90.00
_cell.angle_beta   90.00
_cell.angle_gamma   90.00
#
_symmetry.space_group_name_H-M   'P 1'
#
loop_
_entity.id
_entity.type
_entity.pdbx_description
1 polymer ?
#
loop_
_entity_poly.entity_id
_entity_poly.type
_entity_poly.pdbx_seq_one_letter_code
_entity_poly.pdbx_strand_id
1 'polypeptide(L)'
;MTKPNTSSLSNLFCIACSAVVILGRTCSCLQFTYPNFNASNRDDFRFSPGSAISNNSLQITPSAGNMTHRSGRVVYAKETLKLWNSKRTALTSFRTDFM
;
A
#
# COMPACT_ATOMS: atom_id res chain seq x y z
N MET A 1 -14.48 73.41 27.73
CA MET A 1 -13.77 73.93 26.55
C MET A 1 -12.81 72.84 26.08
N THR A 2 -13.08 72.24 24.90
CA THR A 2 -12.22 71.39 24.02
C THR A 2 -11.53 70.15 24.64
N LYS A 3 -11.51 68.92 24.11
CA LYS A 3 -12.02 68.18 22.94
C LYS A 3 -11.75 66.68 23.26
N PRO A 4 -12.58 65.70 22.86
CA PRO A 4 -12.31 64.27 23.08
C PRO A 4 -11.41 63.71 21.97
N ASN A 5 -10.61 62.69 22.26
CA ASN A 5 -9.92 61.90 21.23
C ASN A 5 -10.09 60.40 21.50
N THR A 6 -11.01 59.80 20.73
CA THR A 6 -11.16 58.37 20.46
C THR A 6 -10.26 57.97 19.30
N SER A 7 -9.55 56.84 19.44
CA SER A 7 -9.13 55.89 18.39
C SER A 7 -7.93 55.11 18.94
N SER A 8 -7.71 53.83 18.70
CA SER A 8 -8.41 52.81 17.93
C SER A 8 -7.69 51.50 18.30
N LEU A 9 -8.43 50.40 18.16
CA LEU A 9 -8.04 49.00 18.28
C LEU A 9 -6.64 48.67 17.71
N SER A 10 -5.88 47.79 18.39
CA SER A 10 -5.02 46.83 17.68
C SER A 10 -4.67 45.63 18.56
N ASN A 11 -5.53 44.61 18.45
CA ASN A 11 -5.20 43.20 18.24
C ASN A 11 -4.12 42.53 19.13
N LEU A 12 -4.60 41.80 20.14
CA LEU A 12 -3.99 40.55 20.59
C LEU A 12 -3.81 39.63 19.36
N PHE A 13 -2.59 39.44 18.89
CA PHE A 13 -2.26 38.30 18.04
C PHE A 13 -1.79 37.14 18.91
N CYS A 14 -2.75 36.46 19.54
CA CYS A 14 -2.53 35.08 19.96
C CYS A 14 -2.54 34.23 18.70
N ILE A 15 -1.37 34.03 18.09
CA ILE A 15 -1.18 32.99 17.07
C ILE A 15 -1.26 31.66 17.82
N ALA A 16 -2.47 31.17 18.05
CA ALA A 16 -2.67 29.78 18.39
C ALA A 16 -2.27 28.99 17.14
N CYS A 17 -1.03 28.52 17.11
CA CYS A 17 -0.60 27.50 16.18
C CYS A 17 -1.44 26.26 16.46
N SER A 18 -2.58 26.12 15.79
CA SER A 18 -3.23 24.83 15.65
C SER A 18 -2.28 23.95 14.85
N ALA A 19 -1.34 23.30 15.54
CA ALA A 19 -0.65 22.16 14.99
C ALA A 19 -1.76 21.17 14.63
N VAL A 20 -2.08 21.08 13.34
CA VAL A 20 -2.86 19.97 12.81
C VAL A 20 -1.94 18.77 12.94
N VAL A 21 -1.97 18.15 14.13
CA VAL A 21 -1.50 16.80 14.31
C VAL A 21 -2.46 15.98 13.49
N ILE A 22 -2.14 15.79 12.20
CA ILE A 22 -2.68 14.68 11.42
C ILE A 22 -2.09 13.47 12.11
N LEU A 23 -2.75 13.05 13.19
CA LEU A 23 -2.53 11.80 13.87
C LEU A 23 -2.81 10.77 12.79
N GLY A 24 -1.73 10.33 12.12
CA GLY A 24 -1.79 9.48 10.96
C GLY A 24 -2.69 8.33 11.29
N ARG A 25 -3.87 8.29 10.66
CA ARG A 25 -4.70 7.10 10.71
C ARG A 25 -3.89 6.05 10.01
N THR A 26 -3.17 5.23 10.77
CA THR A 26 -2.56 4.02 10.25
C THR A 26 -3.73 3.11 9.91
N CYS A 27 -4.23 3.24 8.68
CA CYS A 27 -5.12 2.25 8.12
C CYS A 27 -4.33 0.93 8.14
N SER A 28 -4.81 -0.08 8.85
CA SER A 28 -4.28 -1.43 8.66
C SER A 28 -4.64 -1.84 7.23
N CYS A 29 -3.63 -1.89 6.36
CA CYS A 29 -3.73 -2.37 4.99
C CYS A 29 -2.80 -3.57 4.82
N LEU A 30 -3.20 -4.52 3.98
CA LEU A 30 -2.30 -5.58 3.55
C LEU A 30 -1.16 -4.93 2.76
N GLN A 31 0.06 -5.09 3.25
CA GLN A 31 1.26 -4.55 2.61
C GLN A 31 2.38 -5.60 2.69
N PHE A 32 3.02 -5.84 1.54
CA PHE A 32 4.19 -6.70 1.45
C PHE A 32 5.14 -6.15 0.39
N THR A 33 6.42 -6.50 0.50
CA THR A 33 7.45 -6.10 -0.46
C THR A 33 8.47 -7.22 -0.54
N TYR A 34 8.78 -7.65 -1.77
CA TYR A 34 9.75 -8.71 -2.04
C TYR A 34 10.83 -8.15 -2.97
N PRO A 35 12.03 -7.79 -2.46
CA PRO A 35 13.14 -7.35 -3.30
C PRO A 35 13.72 -8.49 -4.15
N ASN A 36 13.46 -9.74 -3.75
CA ASN A 36 13.79 -10.95 -4.48
C ASN A 36 12.92 -12.12 -3.98
N PHE A 37 12.89 -13.20 -4.74
CA PHE A 37 12.13 -14.41 -4.44
C PHE A 37 13.08 -15.57 -4.22
N ASN A 38 13.04 -16.22 -3.06
CA ASN A 38 13.93 -17.34 -2.73
C ASN A 38 13.23 -18.31 -1.75
N ALA A 39 13.92 -19.35 -1.31
CA ALA A 39 13.35 -20.36 -0.42
C ALA A 39 12.74 -19.77 0.87
N SER A 40 13.28 -18.66 1.39
CA SER A 40 12.81 -18.03 2.63
C SER A 40 11.41 -17.43 2.53
N ASN A 41 10.95 -17.05 1.33
CA ASN A 41 9.63 -16.45 1.11
C ASN A 41 8.74 -17.30 0.19
N ARG A 42 9.21 -18.48 -0.21
CA ARG A 42 8.48 -19.39 -1.09
C ARG A 42 7.08 -19.73 -0.55
N ASP A 43 6.97 -19.94 0.75
CA ASP A 43 5.72 -20.38 1.38
C ASP A 43 4.66 -19.28 1.51
N ASP A 44 5.04 -18.02 1.23
CA ASP A 44 4.06 -16.94 1.07
C ASP A 44 3.27 -17.06 -0.25
N PHE A 45 3.64 -17.98 -1.15
CA PHE A 45 3.07 -18.13 -2.48
C PHE A 45 2.56 -19.55 -2.78
N ARG A 46 1.58 -19.62 -3.70
CA ARG A 46 1.13 -20.85 -4.34
C ARG A 46 1.51 -20.83 -5.82
N PHE A 47 2.01 -21.96 -6.29
CA PHE A 47 2.51 -22.14 -7.65
C PHE A 47 1.63 -23.14 -8.40
N SER A 48 1.20 -22.81 -9.61
CA SER A 48 0.63 -23.79 -10.53
C SER A 48 1.73 -24.69 -11.11
N PRO A 49 1.39 -25.84 -11.72
CA PRO A 49 2.36 -26.63 -12.47
C PRO A 49 3.13 -25.77 -13.48
N GLY A 50 4.45 -25.98 -13.56
CA GLY A 50 5.33 -25.25 -14.47
C GLY A 50 5.79 -23.86 -13.98
N SER A 51 5.25 -23.35 -12.88
CA SER A 51 5.73 -22.12 -12.23
C SER A 51 6.60 -22.44 -11.01
N ALA A 52 7.58 -21.59 -10.74
CA ALA A 52 8.54 -21.80 -9.66
C ALA A 52 9.19 -20.47 -9.23
N ILE A 53 10.08 -20.55 -8.24
CA ILE A 53 11.11 -19.53 -8.01
C ILE A 53 12.39 -20.02 -8.70
N SER A 54 13.02 -19.15 -9.47
CA SER A 54 14.28 -19.43 -10.16
C SER A 54 15.08 -18.15 -10.33
N ASN A 55 16.40 -18.21 -10.16
CA ASN A 55 17.30 -17.05 -10.25
C ASN A 55 16.76 -15.82 -9.49
N ASN A 56 16.39 -16.03 -8.23
CA ASN A 56 15.89 -15.01 -7.33
C ASN A 56 14.59 -14.30 -7.80
N SER A 57 13.86 -14.90 -8.75
CA SER A 57 12.70 -14.30 -9.44
C SER A 57 11.52 -15.27 -9.47
N LEU A 58 10.29 -14.73 -9.61
CA LEU A 58 9.13 -15.54 -9.92
C LEU A 58 9.17 -15.98 -11.38
N GLN A 59 9.29 -17.28 -11.58
CA GLN A 59 9.23 -17.89 -12.89
C GLN A 59 7.80 -18.35 -13.16
N ILE A 60 7.05 -17.58 -13.96
CA ILE A 60 5.66 -17.91 -14.30
C ILE A 60 5.60 -19.07 -15.29
N THR A 61 6.49 -19.08 -16.27
CA THR A 61 6.59 -20.14 -17.30
C THR A 61 7.99 -20.74 -17.32
N PRO A 62 8.14 -22.03 -17.67
CA PRO A 62 9.44 -22.65 -17.88
C PRO A 62 10.29 -21.86 -18.89
N SER A 63 11.57 -21.71 -18.60
CA SER A 63 12.57 -21.00 -19.41
C SER A 63 13.57 -21.95 -20.08
N ALA A 64 13.40 -23.25 -19.85
CA ALA A 64 14.23 -24.32 -20.41
C ALA A 64 13.36 -25.56 -20.71
N GLY A 65 13.86 -26.42 -21.60
CA GLY A 65 13.13 -27.62 -22.06
C GLY A 65 12.00 -27.30 -23.04
N ASN A 66 10.98 -28.16 -23.09
CA ASN A 66 9.83 -27.94 -23.97
C ASN A 66 8.86 -26.89 -23.38
N MET A 67 8.95 -25.67 -23.92
CA MET A 67 8.16 -24.51 -23.52
C MET A 67 6.82 -24.37 -24.28
N THR A 68 6.56 -25.23 -25.26
CA THR A 68 5.36 -25.14 -26.11
C THR A 68 4.09 -25.40 -25.29
N HIS A 69 3.08 -24.53 -25.46
CA HIS A 69 1.80 -24.61 -24.75
C HIS A 69 1.91 -24.67 -23.22
N ARG A 70 2.93 -23.99 -22.65
CA ARG A 70 3.11 -23.88 -21.21
C ARG A 70 2.53 -22.57 -20.69
N SER A 71 1.81 -22.67 -19.59
CA SER A 71 1.32 -21.54 -18.82
C SER A 71 1.58 -21.81 -17.34
N GLY A 72 1.61 -20.75 -16.54
CA GLY A 72 1.67 -20.88 -15.10
C GLY A 72 1.11 -19.66 -14.38
N ARG A 73 1.03 -19.76 -13.06
CA ARG A 73 0.47 -18.75 -12.18
C ARG A 73 1.12 -18.87 -10.82
N VAL A 74 1.58 -17.73 -10.30
CA VAL A 74 2.01 -17.58 -8.91
C VAL A 74 1.02 -16.66 -8.21
N VAL A 75 0.56 -17.08 -7.02
CA VAL A 75 -0.45 -16.34 -6.24
C VAL A 75 0.09 -16.10 -4.84
N TYR A 76 0.03 -14.85 -4.36
CA TYR A 76 0.27 -14.55 -2.95
C TYR A 76 -0.80 -15.23 -2.09
N ALA A 77 -0.36 -16.07 -1.16
CA ALA A 77 -1.21 -16.98 -0.39
C ALA A 77 -1.09 -16.81 1.12
N LYS A 78 -0.18 -15.95 1.60
CA LYS A 78 0.01 -15.69 3.02
C LYS A 78 -1.20 -15.01 3.67
N GLU A 79 -1.81 -14.03 2.99
CA GLU A 79 -2.96 -13.27 3.48
C GLU A 79 -3.99 -12.98 2.38
N THR A 80 -5.22 -12.69 2.77
CA THR A 80 -6.34 -12.41 1.86
C THR A 80 -6.57 -10.90 1.70
N LEU A 81 -6.41 -10.38 0.48
CA LEU A 81 -6.85 -9.04 0.14
C LEU A 81 -8.38 -8.99 -0.01
N LYS A 82 -9.07 -8.32 0.91
CA LYS A 82 -10.52 -8.09 0.81
C LYS A 82 -10.79 -6.87 -0.08
N LEU A 83 -11.25 -7.10 -1.31
CA LEU A 83 -11.50 -6.03 -2.29
C LEU A 83 -12.75 -5.20 -1.98
N TRP A 84 -13.76 -5.82 -1.39
CA TRP A 84 -15.03 -5.18 -1.07
C TRP A 84 -15.70 -5.89 0.12
N ASN A 85 -16.70 -5.24 0.71
CA ASN A 85 -17.49 -5.79 1.79
C ASN A 85 -18.92 -5.24 1.67
N SER A 86 -19.93 -6.12 1.62
CA SER A 86 -21.33 -5.71 1.49
C SER A 86 -21.83 -4.78 2.61
N LYS A 87 -21.17 -4.80 3.77
CA LYS A 87 -21.48 -3.93 4.92
C LYS A 87 -20.75 -2.58 4.88
N ARG A 88 -19.82 -2.36 3.94
CA ARG A 88 -19.03 -1.13 3.80
C ARG A 88 -19.34 -0.49 2.45
N THR A 89 -19.54 0.82 2.45
CA THR A 89 -19.78 1.59 1.21
C THR A 89 -18.50 1.85 0.42
N ALA A 90 -17.34 1.86 1.07
CA ALA A 90 -16.04 2.09 0.42
C ALA A 90 -15.42 0.79 -0.11
N LEU A 91 -14.97 0.81 -1.37
CA LEU A 91 -14.16 -0.24 -1.99
C LEU A 91 -12.69 -0.13 -1.55
N THR A 92 -12.01 -1.27 -1.48
CA THR A 92 -10.57 -1.30 -1.20
C THR A 92 -9.80 -0.84 -2.43
N SER A 93 -9.04 0.24 -2.29
CA SER A 93 -8.04 0.65 -3.27
C SER A 93 -6.71 -0.06 -2.99
N PHE A 94 -5.98 -0.45 -4.03
CA PHE A 94 -4.67 -1.07 -3.90
C PHE A 94 -3.70 -0.51 -4.93
N ARG A 95 -2.41 -0.61 -4.60
CA ARG A 95 -1.30 -0.30 -5.50
C ARG A 95 -0.33 -1.47 -5.47
N THR A 96 0.23 -1.79 -6.63
CA THR A 96 1.28 -2.79 -6.75
C THR A 96 2.30 -2.29 -7.77
N ASP A 97 3.57 -2.51 -7.47
CA ASP A 97 4.71 -2.20 -8.32
C ASP A 97 5.54 -3.50 -8.44
N PHE A 98 5.99 -3.83 -9.63
CA PHE A 98 6.82 -5.02 -9.92
C PHE A 98 7.86 -4.69 -11.00
N MET A 99 8.94 -5.48 -11.03
CA MET A 99 10.04 -5.41 -11.99
C MET A 99 10.15 -6.74 -12.74
#